data_AF-A0AAV1B8P8-F1
#
_entry.id   AF-A0AAV1B8P8-F1
#
_cell.length_a   1.000
_cell.length_b   1.000
_cell.length_c   1.000
_cell.angle_alpha   90.00
_cell.angle_beta   90.00
_cell.angle_gamma   90.00
#
_symmetry.space_group_name_H-M   'P 1'
#
loop_
_entity.id
_entity.type
_entity.pdbx_description
1 polymer ?
#
loop_
_entity_poly.entity_id
_entity_poly.type
_entity_poly.pdbx_seq_one_letter_code
_entity_poly.pdbx_strand_id
1 'polypeptide(L)'
;MLGCILGGIPTSLLFSAFESWLVAEHFKRGFDQQWLSLTFLKAIFLGNGLVAIFSGLFGNVLVDTLALGPVAPFDAAAGFLTIGMIIILSTWTENYGDASENKSLLSQFKGAAVAIASDEK
;
A
#
# COMPACT_ATOMS: atom_id res chain seq x y z
N MET A 1 -19.34 -12.95 7.48
CA MET A 1 -17.92 -13.23 7.84
C MET A 1 -16.99 -13.15 6.64
N LEU A 2 -17.33 -13.76 5.49
CA LEU A 2 -16.56 -13.60 4.23
C LEU A 2 -16.29 -12.14 3.86
N GLY A 3 -17.29 -11.25 3.97
CA GLY A 3 -17.12 -9.82 3.68
C GLY A 3 -16.07 -9.11 4.55
N CYS A 4 -15.88 -9.54 5.81
CA CYS A 4 -14.86 -8.96 6.68
C CYS A 4 -13.45 -9.41 6.29
N ILE A 5 -13.28 -10.69 5.92
CA ILE A 5 -12.01 -11.25 5.44
C ILE A 5 -11.64 -10.61 4.10
N LEU A 6 -12.61 -10.55 3.18
CA LEU A 6 -12.45 -9.94 1.86
C LEU A 6 -12.23 -8.43 1.93
N GLY A 7 -12.68 -7.74 2.98
CA GLY A 7 -12.36 -6.32 3.22
C GLY A 7 -10.99 -6.10 3.86
N GLY A 8 -10.58 -6.99 4.78
CA GLY A 8 -9.32 -6.86 5.51
C GLY A 8 -8.08 -7.10 4.66
N ILE A 9 -8.06 -8.20 3.89
CA ILE A 9 -6.89 -8.60 3.09
C ILE A 9 -6.48 -7.51 2.08
N PRO A 10 -7.38 -6.95 1.25
CA PRO A 10 -7.02 -5.92 0.29
C PRO A 10 -6.52 -4.65 0.96
N THR A 11 -7.09 -4.29 2.12
CA THR A 11 -6.65 -3.11 2.87
C THR A 11 -5.20 -3.27 3.34
N SER A 12 -4.85 -4.44 3.89
CA SER A 12 -3.46 -4.73 4.27
C SER A 12 -2.50 -4.71 3.08
N LEU A 13 -2.93 -5.23 1.93
CA LEU A 13 -2.13 -5.19 0.70
C LEU A 13 -1.95 -3.77 0.16
N LEU A 14 -2.99 -2.93 0.23
CA LEU A 14 -2.95 -1.55 -0.23
C LEU A 14 -1.85 -0.75 0.49
N PHE A 15 -1.68 -0.97 1.79
CA PHE A 15 -0.61 -0.31 2.56
C PHE A 15 0.74 -0.99 2.36
N SER A 16 0.82 -2.31 2.55
CA SER A 16 2.11 -3.02 2.55
C SER A 16 2.78 -3.08 1.17
N ALA A 17 2.00 -3.29 0.10
CA ALA A 17 2.55 -3.29 -1.26
C ALA A 17 2.97 -1.89 -1.70
N PHE A 18 2.18 -0.87 -1.36
CA PHE A 18 2.51 0.53 -1.63
C PHE A 18 3.80 0.95 -0.92
N GLU A 19 3.92 0.65 0.38
CA GLU A 19 5.12 0.96 1.16
C GLU A 19 6.35 0.28 0.57
N SER A 20 6.24 -1.00 0.23
CA SER A 20 7.35 -1.79 -0.34
C SER A 20 7.79 -1.25 -1.70
N TRP A 21 6.84 -0.89 -2.57
CA TRP A 21 7.15 -0.28 -3.87
C TRP A 21 7.81 1.09 -3.71
N LEU A 22 7.28 1.94 -2.82
CA LEU A 22 7.79 3.29 -2.62
C LEU A 22 9.20 3.27 -2.02
N VAL A 23 9.49 2.35 -1.10
CA VAL A 23 10.84 2.11 -0.59
C VAL A 23 11.79 1.71 -1.72
N ALA A 24 11.41 0.73 -2.55
CA ALA A 24 12.26 0.25 -3.64
C ALA A 24 12.54 1.33 -4.71
N GLU A 25 11.53 2.12 -5.08
CA GLU A 25 11.68 3.23 -6.02
C GLU A 25 12.56 4.36 -5.43
N HIS A 26 12.43 4.63 -4.13
CA HIS A 26 13.26 5.61 -3.42
C HIS A 26 14.74 5.20 -3.41
N PHE A 27 15.02 3.92 -3.12
CA PHE A 27 16.38 3.35 -3.20
C PHE A 27 16.93 3.39 -4.64
N LYS A 28 16.12 3.05 -5.64
CA LYS A 28 16.52 3.07 -7.07
C LYS A 28 16.92 4.48 -7.53
N ARG A 29 16.28 5.53 -6.99
CA ARG A 29 16.58 6.92 -7.31
C ARG A 29 17.69 7.55 -6.46
N GLY A 30 18.20 6.83 -5.46
CA GLY A 30 19.32 7.29 -4.61
C GLY A 30 18.96 8.46 -3.70
N PHE A 31 17.68 8.62 -3.33
CA PHE A 31 17.25 9.70 -2.46
C PHE A 31 17.56 9.43 -0.98
N ASP A 32 17.75 10.51 -0.20
CA ASP A 32 18.05 10.44 1.22
C ASP A 32 16.85 9.89 2.03
N GLN A 33 17.12 9.00 2.99
CA GLN A 33 16.12 8.26 3.77
C GLN A 33 15.22 9.17 4.61
N GLN A 34 15.66 10.40 4.92
CA GLN A 34 14.84 11.37 5.65
C GLN A 34 13.61 11.84 4.84
N TRP A 35 13.70 11.89 3.50
CA TRP A 35 12.61 12.32 2.64
C TRP A 35 11.51 11.27 2.51
N LEU A 36 11.89 9.99 2.61
CA LEU A 36 10.98 8.86 2.64
C LEU A 36 10.06 8.94 3.87
N SER A 37 10.65 9.05 5.05
CA SER A 37 9.91 9.16 6.32
C SER A 37 9.04 10.41 6.36
N LEU A 38 9.50 11.55 5.82
CA LEU A 38 8.70 12.76 5.71
C LEU A 38 7.49 12.59 4.77
N THR A 39 7.66 11.86 3.67
CA THR A 39 6.59 11.56 2.70
C THR A 39 5.53 10.66 3.33
N PHE A 40 5.94 9.59 4.00
CA PHE A 40 5.02 8.72 4.75
C PHE A 40 4.29 9.48 5.85
N LEU A 41 4.99 10.30 6.65
CA LEU A 41 4.39 11.11 7.69
C LEU A 41 3.31 12.06 7.13
N LYS A 42 3.60 12.75 6.01
CA LYS A 42 2.62 13.63 5.37
C LYS A 42 1.44 12.86 4.81
N ALA A 43 1.69 11.71 4.16
CA ALA A 43 0.64 10.87 3.60
C ALA A 43 -0.29 10.32 4.69
N ILE A 44 0.27 9.86 5.81
CA ILE A 44 -0.48 9.33 6.96
C ILE A 44 -1.22 10.46 7.68
N PHE A 45 -0.59 11.61 7.91
CA PHE A 45 -1.21 12.74 8.60
C PHE A 45 -2.39 13.31 7.83
N LEU A 46 -2.22 13.54 6.53
CA LEU A 46 -3.29 14.05 5.65
C LEU A 46 -4.33 12.97 5.35
N GLY A 47 -3.90 11.73 5.10
CA GLY A 47 -4.77 10.62 4.76
C GLY A 47 -5.64 10.16 5.93
N ASN A 48 -5.04 9.81 7.08
CA ASN A 48 -5.79 9.22 8.19
C ASN A 48 -6.66 10.25 8.92
N GLY A 49 -6.26 11.52 8.95
CA GLY A 49 -7.01 12.59 9.60
C GLY A 49 -7.95 13.30 8.63
N LEU A 50 -7.38 14.10 7.73
CA LEU A 50 -8.13 15.03 6.90
C LEU A 50 -9.03 14.29 5.90
N VAL A 51 -8.50 13.31 5.17
CA VAL A 51 -9.27 12.55 4.18
C VAL A 51 -10.37 11.72 4.84
N ALA A 52 -10.15 11.19 6.05
CA ALA A 52 -11.19 10.46 6.78
C ALA A 52 -12.41 11.34 7.11
N ILE A 53 -12.18 12.58 7.56
CA ILE A 53 -13.25 13.55 7.85
C ILE A 53 -14.03 13.87 6.58
N PHE A 54 -13.34 14.18 5.48
CA PHE A 54 -13.99 14.48 4.20
C PHE A 54 -14.74 13.27 3.62
N SER A 55 -14.19 12.07 3.74
CA SER A 55 -14.84 10.84 3.29
C SER A 55 -16.14 10.57 4.07
N GLY A 56 -16.14 10.80 5.39
CA GLY A 56 -17.35 10.69 6.21
C GLY A 56 -18.42 11.69 5.81
N LEU A 57 -18.06 12.96 5.60
CA LEU A 57 -18.96 13.99 5.09
C LEU A 57 -19.51 13.64 3.70
N PHE A 58 -18.65 13.19 2.79
CA PHE A 58 -19.03 12.80 1.43
C PHE A 58 -19.99 11.60 1.44
N GLY A 59 -19.71 10.58 2.27
CA GLY A 59 -20.61 9.44 2.46
C GLY A 59 -21.97 9.87 3.00
N ASN A 60 -22.01 10.78 3.97
CA ASN A 60 -23.27 11.31 4.51
C ASN A 60 -24.07 12.07 3.44
N VAL A 61 -23.42 12.90 2.64
CA VAL A 61 -24.04 13.61 1.50
C VAL A 61 -24.57 12.61 0.46
N LEU A 62 -23.84 11.56 0.12
CA LEU A 62 -24.30 10.57 -0.85
C LEU A 62 -25.58 9.85 -0.40
N VAL A 63 -25.68 9.54 0.89
CA VAL A 63 -26.84 8.86 1.45
C VAL A 63 -28.02 9.82 1.63
N ASP A 64 -27.80 11.00 2.22
CA ASP A 64 -28.86 11.93 2.58
C ASP A 64 -29.38 12.76 1.39
N THR A 65 -28.50 13.24 0.51
CA THR A 65 -28.89 14.17 -0.58
C THR A 65 -29.25 13.46 -1.88
N LEU A 66 -28.64 12.30 -2.20
CA LEU A 66 -28.99 11.54 -3.41
C LEU A 66 -29.98 10.39 -3.12
N ALA A 67 -30.31 10.12 -1.85
CA ALA A 67 -31.22 9.04 -1.42
C ALA A 67 -30.90 7.67 -2.04
N LEU A 68 -29.62 7.41 -2.37
CA LEU A 68 -29.14 6.20 -3.05
C LEU A 68 -29.16 4.96 -2.14
N GLY A 69 -29.66 5.10 -0.92
CA GLY A 69 -29.72 4.04 0.08
C GLY A 69 -28.38 3.77 0.77
N PRO A 70 -28.37 2.86 1.76
CA PRO A 70 -27.19 2.60 2.61
C PRO A 70 -26.01 1.94 1.87
N VAL A 71 -26.18 1.53 0.61
CA VAL A 71 -25.15 0.86 -0.21
C VAL A 71 -24.32 1.88 -1.02
N ALA A 72 -24.83 3.10 -1.23
CA ALA A 72 -24.20 4.16 -2.01
C ALA A 72 -22.73 4.47 -1.65
N PRO A 73 -22.32 4.59 -0.37
CA PRO A 73 -20.92 4.86 -0.03
C PRO A 73 -19.99 3.68 -0.36
N PHE A 74 -20.49 2.45 -0.35
CA PHE A 74 -19.71 1.27 -0.76
C PHE A 74 -19.46 1.28 -2.27
N ASP A 75 -20.47 1.59 -3.08
CA ASP A 75 -20.34 1.67 -4.54
C ASP A 75 -19.41 2.83 -4.95
N ALA A 76 -19.52 3.97 -4.28
CA ALA A 76 -18.63 5.11 -4.51
C ALA A 76 -17.17 4.78 -4.17
N ALA A 77 -16.93 4.07 -3.06
CA ALA A 77 -15.59 3.60 -2.69
C ALA A 77 -15.04 2.60 -3.72
N ALA A 78 -15.86 1.66 -4.20
CA ALA A 78 -15.47 0.72 -5.25
C ALA A 78 -15.08 1.42 -6.55
N GLY A 79 -15.85 2.43 -6.97
CA GLY A 79 -15.53 3.25 -8.15
C GLY A 79 -14.20 4.01 -7.96
N PHE A 80 -14.00 4.63 -6.81
CA PHE A 80 -12.76 5.35 -6.49
C PHE A 80 -11.53 4.42 -6.51
N LEU A 81 -11.64 3.23 -5.92
CA LEU A 81 -10.57 2.22 -5.93
C LEU A 81 -10.27 1.72 -7.34
N THR A 82 -11.29 1.55 -8.18
CA THR A 82 -11.13 1.13 -9.58
C THR A 82 -10.34 2.17 -10.38
N ILE A 83 -10.65 3.46 -10.20
CA ILE A 83 -9.90 4.56 -10.84
C ILE A 83 -8.45 4.56 -10.34
N GLY A 84 -8.24 4.40 -9.03
CA GLY A 84 -6.90 4.28 -8.45
C GLY A 84 -6.10 3.12 -9.05
N MET A 85 -6.74 1.96 -9.24
CA MET A 85 -6.13 0.81 -9.90
C MET A 85 -5.69 1.12 -11.33
N ILE A 86 -6.54 1.77 -12.13
CA ILE A 86 -6.20 2.16 -13.50
C ILE A 86 -4.99 3.11 -13.54
N ILE A 87 -4.97 4.09 -12.63
CA ILE A 87 -3.86 5.06 -12.53
C ILE A 87 -2.57 4.34 -12.15
N ILE A 88 -2.61 3.44 -11.17
CA ILE A 88 -1.45 2.64 -10.73
C ILE A 88 -0.93 1.81 -11.91
N LEU A 89 -1.79 1.05 -12.59
CA LEU A 89 -1.40 0.22 -13.73
C LEU A 89 -0.79 1.05 -14.88
N SER A 90 -1.23 2.29 -15.07
CA SER A 90 -0.74 3.16 -16.14
C SER A 90 0.54 3.92 -15.76
N THR A 91 0.72 4.25 -14.48
CA THR A 91 1.77 5.19 -14.03
C THR A 91 2.93 4.46 -13.36
N TRP A 92 2.67 3.33 -12.71
CA TRP A 92 3.70 2.61 -11.96
C TRP A 92 4.44 1.67 -12.89
N THR A 93 5.75 1.84 -12.97
CA THR A 93 6.62 0.86 -13.61
C THR A 93 6.61 -0.40 -12.76
N GLU A 94 6.23 -1.54 -13.36
CA GLU A 94 6.19 -2.82 -12.65
C GLU A 94 7.56 -3.17 -12.10
N ASN A 95 7.68 -3.11 -10.76
CA ASN A 95 8.88 -3.50 -10.06
C ASN A 95 8.78 -5.00 -9.75
N TYR A 96 8.91 -5.83 -10.79
CA TYR A 96 9.19 -7.24 -10.61
C TYR A 96 10.61 -7.32 -10.05
N GLY A 97 10.73 -7.52 -8.72
CA GLY A 97 12.02 -7.70 -8.07
C GLY A 97 12.92 -8.65 -8.88
N ASP A 98 14.23 -8.38 -8.88
CA ASP A 98 15.23 -9.00 -9.74
C ASP A 98 14.90 -10.47 -10.09
N ALA A 99 14.42 -10.71 -11.31
CA ALA A 99 14.18 -12.06 -11.83
C ALA A 99 15.48 -12.90 -11.91
N SER A 100 16.63 -12.27 -11.69
CA SER A 100 17.94 -12.89 -11.71
C SER A 100 18.31 -13.62 -10.40
N GLU A 101 17.57 -13.47 -9.30
CA GLU A 101 17.82 -14.22 -8.07
C GLU A 101 16.81 -15.36 -7.86
N ASN A 102 16.91 -16.39 -8.71
CA ASN A 102 16.49 -17.76 -8.36
C ASN A 102 17.40 -18.36 -7.26
N LYS A 103 17.78 -17.57 -6.25
CA LYS A 103 18.44 -18.08 -5.06
C LYS A 103 17.35 -18.62 -4.15
N SER A 104 17.26 -19.95 -4.09
CA SER A 104 16.27 -20.62 -3.24
C SER A 104 16.28 -19.99 -1.85
N LEU A 105 15.11 -19.76 -1.26
CA LEU A 105 15.00 -19.19 0.09
C LEU A 105 15.92 -19.92 1.07
N LEU A 106 16.06 -21.23 0.88
CA LEU A 106 16.96 -22.11 1.61
C LEU A 106 18.45 -21.72 1.48
N SER A 107 18.91 -21.26 0.32
CA SER A 107 20.28 -20.76 0.15
C SER A 107 20.49 -19.40 0.81
N GLN A 108 19.46 -18.55 0.84
CA GLN A 108 19.52 -17.25 1.53
C GLN A 108 19.52 -17.43 3.05
N PHE A 109 18.65 -18.28 3.59
CA PHE A 109 18.66 -18.64 5.01
C PHE A 109 19.98 -19.32 5.42
N LYS A 110 20.54 -20.19 4.58
CA LYS A 110 21.85 -20.80 4.82
C LYS A 110 22.98 -19.76 4.78
N GLY A 111 22.95 -18.82 3.83
CA GLY A 111 23.91 -17.73 3.74
C GLY A 111 23.85 -16.80 4.96
N ALA A 112 22.64 -16.45 5.41
CA ALA A 112 22.42 -15.65 6.61
C ALA A 112 22.91 -16.38 7.88
N ALA A 113 22.62 -17.69 8.00
CA ALA A 113 23.10 -18.50 9.13
C ALA A 113 24.63 -18.58 9.17
N VAL A 114 25.29 -18.69 8.01
CA VAL A 114 26.76 -18.70 7.91
C VAL A 114 27.35 -17.32 8.22
N ALA A 115 26.70 -16.23 7.78
CA ALA A 115 27.12 -14.88 8.10
C ALA A 115 27.05 -14.62 9.61
N ILE A 116 25.93 -14.98 10.26
CA ILE A 116 25.74 -14.87 11.72
C ILE A 116 26.80 -15.70 12.46
N ALA A 117 27.07 -16.93 12.02
CA ALA A 117 28.09 -17.78 12.63
C ALA A 117 29.53 -17.29 12.41
N SER A 118 29.76 -16.46 11.38
CA SER A 118 31.08 -15.89 11.09
C SER A 118 31.33 -14.56 11.81
N ASP A 119 30.26 -13.88 12.25
CA ASP A 119 30.29 -12.62 13.00
C ASP A 119 30.61 -12.83 14.50
N GLU A 120 30.68 -14.09 14.97
CA GLU A 120 31.01 -14.47 16.35
C GLU A 120 32.54 -14.68 16.57
N LYS A 121 33.39 -13.91 15.88
CA LYS A 121 34.85 -13.84 16.11
C LYS A 121 35.32 -12.41 16.26
#